data_AF-A0A4Y3KS57-F1
#
_entry.id   AF-A0A4Y3KS57-F1
#
_cell.length_a   1.000
_cell.length_b   1.000
_cell.length_c   1.000
_cell.angle_alpha   90.00
_cell.angle_beta   90.00
_cell.angle_gamma   90.00
#
_symmetry.space_group_name_H-M   'P 1'
#
loop_
_entity.id
_entity.type
_entity.pdbx_description
1 polymer ?
#
loop_
_entity_poly.entity_id
_entity_poly.type
_entity_poly.pdbx_seq_one_letter_code
_entity_poly.pdbx_strand_id
1 'polypeptide(L)'
;MSIDADARTDEGTPPATPAAVPRRARRRWRRRLGIAAALVVLLLVPLAWVQGAGQARLRTQETVQDAPVALVFGAGLRPDGSPSTYLRRRLDAAQTLYESGKVQVILVSGDSGSIGHDEPTAMHDYLVAAGVPTGAVVLDYAGFDTHDTCVRAHRVFGVDAAVVLTQDYHVRRAVFSCSAAGIDTQGIGVSSASVRPEQLTQWRLREVPASYKAWWDGLTGRDPVYLGPAETGVQDALRDS
;
A
#
# COMPACT_ATOMS: atom_id res chain seq x y z
N MET A 1 -28.92 -95.48 -14.05
CA MET A 1 -28.81 -94.57 -15.21
C MET A 1 -28.45 -93.20 -14.67
N SER A 2 -27.20 -92.80 -14.86
CA SER A 2 -26.61 -91.46 -15.07
C SER A 2 -27.12 -90.18 -14.37
N ILE A 3 -26.13 -89.31 -14.07
CA ILE A 3 -26.15 -87.82 -13.93
C ILE A 3 -26.57 -87.33 -12.53
N ASP A 4 -25.93 -86.41 -11.79
CA ASP A 4 -24.94 -85.32 -12.04
C ASP A 4 -24.23 -84.98 -10.70
N ALA A 5 -22.93 -84.66 -10.70
CA ALA A 5 -22.33 -83.30 -10.64
C ALA A 5 -22.31 -82.60 -9.26
N ASP A 6 -21.06 -82.45 -8.80
CA ASP A 6 -20.43 -81.43 -7.93
C ASP A 6 -21.30 -80.22 -7.52
N ALA A 7 -21.41 -79.99 -6.21
CA ALA A 7 -21.69 -78.67 -5.65
C ALA A 7 -21.00 -78.53 -4.29
N ARG A 8 -19.68 -78.32 -4.33
CA ARG A 8 -18.92 -77.72 -3.22
C ARG A 8 -19.56 -76.38 -2.87
N THR A 9 -19.97 -76.26 -1.61
CA THR A 9 -20.35 -74.99 -0.99
C THR A 9 -19.11 -74.11 -0.89
N ASP A 10 -19.09 -73.05 -1.70
CA ASP A 10 -18.13 -71.95 -1.62
C ASP A 10 -18.41 -71.14 -0.34
N GLU A 11 -17.71 -71.47 0.74
CA GLU A 11 -17.66 -70.61 1.93
C GLU A 11 -16.86 -69.35 1.58
N GLY A 12 -17.60 -68.33 1.14
CA GLY A 12 -17.06 -67.02 0.84
C GLY A 12 -16.18 -66.49 1.98
N THR A 13 -14.92 -66.26 1.67
CA THR A 13 -13.95 -65.64 2.58
C THR A 13 -14.49 -64.27 3.04
N PRO A 14 -14.53 -63.97 4.36
CA PRO A 14 -15.03 -62.68 4.84
C PRO A 14 -14.17 -61.55 4.26
N PRO A 15 -14.77 -60.39 3.91
CA PRO A 15 -14.03 -59.27 3.35
C PRO A 15 -12.96 -58.80 4.34
N ALA A 16 -11.73 -58.65 3.84
CA ALA A 16 -10.60 -58.19 4.64
C ALA A 16 -10.92 -56.83 5.29
N THR A 17 -10.77 -56.75 6.63
CA THR A 17 -10.93 -55.50 7.37
C THR A 17 -9.90 -54.48 6.88
N PRO A 18 -10.30 -53.24 6.51
CA PRO A 18 -9.35 -52.24 6.03
C PRO A 18 -8.30 -51.97 7.12
N ALA A 19 -7.02 -52.09 6.74
CA ALA A 19 -5.90 -51.92 7.66
C ALA A 19 -5.99 -50.57 8.38
N ALA A 20 -6.09 -50.60 9.71
CA ALA A 20 -6.16 -49.40 10.52
C ALA A 20 -4.90 -48.55 10.31
N VAL A 21 -5.06 -47.31 9.82
CA VAL A 21 -3.94 -46.38 9.61
C VAL A 21 -3.17 -46.21 10.93
N PRO A 22 -1.86 -46.48 10.98
CA PRO A 22 -1.13 -46.51 12.25
C PRO A 22 -1.20 -45.14 12.94
N ARG A 23 -1.58 -45.12 14.24
CA ARG A 23 -1.78 -43.90 15.06
C ARG A 23 -0.59 -42.91 15.00
N ARG A 24 0.63 -43.41 14.76
CA ARG A 24 1.86 -42.61 14.55
C ARG A 24 1.85 -41.80 13.25
N ALA A 25 1.30 -42.35 12.16
CA ALA A 25 1.11 -41.63 10.90
C ALA A 25 0.12 -40.48 11.10
N ARG A 26 -1.03 -40.74 11.76
CA ARG A 26 -2.03 -39.70 12.07
C ARG A 26 -1.47 -38.55 12.92
N ARG A 27 -0.58 -38.84 13.90
CA ARG A 27 0.10 -37.79 14.70
C ARG A 27 1.12 -36.97 13.88
N ARG A 28 1.87 -37.60 12.97
CA ARG A 28 2.81 -36.90 12.06
C ARG A 28 2.07 -36.00 11.07
N TRP A 29 0.96 -36.47 10.50
CA TRP A 29 0.09 -35.67 9.62
C TRP A 29 -0.54 -34.48 10.35
N ARG A 30 -1.09 -34.68 11.57
CA ARG A 30 -1.60 -33.57 12.40
C ARG A 30 -0.52 -32.53 12.72
N ARG A 31 0.71 -32.96 13.01
CA ARG A 31 1.84 -32.04 13.23
C ARG A 31 2.20 -31.26 11.96
N ARG A 32 2.24 -31.91 10.80
CA ARG A 32 2.48 -31.23 9.50
C ARG A 32 1.40 -30.21 9.18
N LEU A 33 0.14 -30.55 9.39
CA LEU A 33 -0.99 -29.62 9.24
C LEU A 33 -0.88 -28.44 10.22
N GLY A 34 -0.51 -28.69 11.47
CA GLY A 34 -0.28 -27.63 12.45
C GLY A 34 0.84 -26.67 12.05
N ILE A 35 1.97 -27.20 11.55
CA ILE A 35 3.08 -26.36 11.06
C ILE A 35 2.65 -25.56 9.83
N ALA A 36 1.96 -26.18 8.87
CA ALA A 36 1.46 -25.49 7.69
C ALA A 36 0.49 -24.37 8.06
N ALA A 37 -0.44 -24.62 8.98
CA ALA A 37 -1.35 -23.59 9.48
C ALA A 37 -0.60 -22.44 10.18
N ALA A 38 0.40 -22.74 11.01
CA ALA A 38 1.22 -21.72 11.66
C ALA A 38 2.00 -20.85 10.65
N LEU A 39 2.56 -21.45 9.60
CA LEU A 39 3.23 -20.71 8.52
C LEU A 39 2.26 -19.81 7.74
N VAL A 40 1.05 -20.31 7.46
CA VAL A 40 0.00 -19.50 6.82
C VAL A 40 -0.36 -18.31 7.69
N VAL A 41 -0.56 -18.50 9.00
CA VAL A 41 -0.84 -17.40 9.93
C VAL A 41 0.31 -16.40 9.95
N LEU A 42 1.56 -16.87 10.02
CA LEU A 42 2.75 -16.01 10.03
C LEU A 42 2.85 -15.14 8.77
N LEU A 43 2.44 -15.65 7.60
CA LEU A 43 2.40 -14.89 6.36
C LEU A 43 1.21 -13.92 6.35
N LEU A 44 0.03 -14.36 6.75
CA LEU A 44 -1.17 -13.51 6.64
C LEU A 44 -1.20 -12.36 7.63
N VAL A 45 -0.60 -12.48 8.83
CA VAL A 45 -0.68 -11.46 9.88
C VAL A 45 -0.07 -10.11 9.46
N PRO A 46 1.19 -10.02 8.96
CA PRO A 46 1.75 -8.75 8.49
C PRO A 46 0.91 -8.07 7.41
N LEU A 47 0.46 -8.87 6.42
CA LEU A 47 -0.38 -8.37 5.34
C LEU A 47 -1.72 -7.85 5.86
N ALA A 48 -2.39 -8.60 6.73
CA ALA A 48 -3.66 -8.22 7.33
C ALA A 48 -3.52 -6.96 8.21
N TRP A 49 -2.40 -6.81 8.93
CA TRP A 49 -2.14 -5.61 9.72
C TRP A 49 -1.99 -4.39 8.81
N VAL A 50 -1.09 -4.41 7.82
CA VAL A 50 -0.87 -3.27 6.91
C VAL A 50 -2.18 -2.88 6.22
N GLN A 51 -2.87 -3.86 5.64
CA GLN A 51 -4.10 -3.61 4.91
C GLN A 51 -5.24 -3.15 5.82
N GLY A 52 -5.38 -3.75 7.01
CA GLY A 52 -6.44 -3.43 7.97
C GLY A 52 -6.25 -2.05 8.62
N ALA A 53 -5.04 -1.75 9.08
CA ALA A 53 -4.71 -0.44 9.67
C ALA A 53 -4.82 0.69 8.63
N GLY A 54 -4.43 0.43 7.39
CA GLY A 54 -4.65 1.37 6.28
C GLY A 54 -6.14 1.56 5.96
N GLN A 55 -6.91 0.47 5.90
CA GLN A 55 -8.32 0.49 5.52
C GLN A 55 -9.17 1.31 6.50
N ALA A 56 -8.87 1.25 7.81
CA ALA A 56 -9.62 1.97 8.84
C ALA A 56 -9.58 3.50 8.69
N ARG A 57 -8.55 4.02 8.02
CA ARG A 57 -8.28 5.46 7.84
C ARG A 57 -8.60 5.98 6.45
N LEU A 58 -9.19 5.16 5.58
CA LEU A 58 -9.61 5.63 4.26
C LEU A 58 -10.83 6.53 4.36
N ARG A 59 -10.82 7.60 3.56
CA ARG A 59 -11.90 8.58 3.43
C ARG A 59 -12.15 8.86 1.95
N THR A 60 -13.30 9.46 1.68
CA THR A 60 -13.61 10.10 0.40
C THR A 60 -13.32 11.60 0.51
N GLN A 61 -13.29 12.32 -0.62
CA GLN A 61 -13.13 13.78 -0.59
C GLN A 61 -14.27 14.47 0.20
N GLU A 62 -15.44 13.84 0.26
CA GLU A 62 -16.61 14.36 1.01
C GLU A 62 -16.53 14.08 2.52
N THR A 63 -15.88 12.99 2.92
CA THR A 63 -15.86 12.51 4.33
C THR A 63 -14.54 12.77 5.05
N VAL A 64 -13.54 13.29 4.33
CA VAL A 64 -12.24 13.63 4.91
C VAL A 64 -12.39 14.81 5.87
N GLN A 65 -11.76 14.68 7.03
CA GLN A 65 -11.64 15.76 8.00
C GLN A 65 -10.49 16.67 7.60
N ASP A 66 -10.56 17.92 8.06
CA ASP A 66 -9.53 18.92 7.75
C ASP A 66 -8.17 18.48 8.32
N ALA A 67 -7.10 18.75 7.59
CA ALA A 67 -5.72 18.48 8.00
C ALA A 67 -4.81 19.59 7.48
N PRO A 68 -3.65 19.84 8.10
CA PRO A 68 -2.78 20.93 7.65
C PRO A 68 -2.22 20.70 6.24
N VAL A 69 -1.92 19.44 5.91
CA VAL A 69 -1.17 19.08 4.71
C VAL A 69 -1.88 18.02 3.87
N ALA A 70 -1.93 18.21 2.55
CA ALA A 70 -2.11 17.10 1.60
C ALA A 70 -0.73 16.57 1.21
N LEU A 71 -0.47 15.28 1.48
CA LEU A 71 0.75 14.59 1.06
C LEU A 71 0.48 13.82 -0.24
N VAL A 72 1.03 14.31 -1.34
CA VAL A 72 0.83 13.75 -2.68
C VAL A 72 2.03 12.90 -3.07
N PHE A 73 1.79 11.61 -3.26
CA PHE A 73 2.83 10.68 -3.70
C PHE A 73 3.05 10.79 -5.21
N GLY A 74 4.28 10.53 -5.65
CA GLY A 74 4.62 10.40 -7.06
C GLY A 74 4.04 9.17 -7.78
N ALA A 75 3.74 9.32 -9.07
CA ALA A 75 3.19 8.30 -9.97
C ALA A 75 3.78 8.36 -11.39
N GLY A 76 4.93 9.01 -11.56
CA GLY A 76 5.68 9.07 -12.79
C GLY A 76 5.20 10.13 -13.78
N LEU A 77 6.13 10.54 -14.64
CA LEU A 77 5.92 11.46 -15.75
C LEU A 77 5.74 10.72 -17.09
N ARG A 78 5.14 11.40 -18.05
CA ARG A 78 5.16 11.01 -19.46
C ARG A 78 6.52 11.32 -20.11
N PRO A 79 6.78 10.77 -21.31
CA PRO A 79 8.00 11.09 -22.07
C PRO A 79 8.19 12.59 -22.36
N ASP A 80 7.11 13.37 -22.38
CA ASP A 80 7.13 14.82 -22.57
C ASP A 80 7.35 15.61 -21.26
N GLY A 81 7.59 14.93 -20.13
CA GLY A 81 7.75 15.54 -18.82
C GLY A 81 6.44 15.86 -18.09
N SER A 82 5.28 15.71 -18.73
CA SER A 82 4.00 16.01 -18.09
C SER A 82 3.59 14.94 -17.06
N PRO A 83 2.86 15.30 -15.98
CA PRO A 83 2.37 14.33 -15.00
C PRO A 83 1.55 13.21 -15.65
N SER A 84 1.85 11.94 -15.34
CA SER A 84 1.08 10.80 -15.88
C SER A 84 -0.41 10.90 -15.54
N THR A 85 -1.26 10.10 -16.19
CA THR A 85 -2.71 10.12 -15.92
C THR A 85 -3.00 9.80 -14.45
N TYR A 86 -2.15 8.98 -13.81
CA TYR A 86 -2.27 8.66 -12.39
C TYR A 86 -1.80 9.79 -11.50
N LEU A 87 -0.70 10.47 -11.89
CA LEU A 87 -0.17 11.59 -11.15
C LEU A 87 -1.15 12.76 -11.17
N ARG A 88 -1.70 13.10 -12.35
CA ARG A 88 -2.74 14.13 -12.48
C ARG A 88 -3.93 13.89 -11.57
N ARG A 89 -4.48 12.68 -11.53
CA ARG A 89 -5.60 12.37 -10.63
C ARG A 89 -5.28 12.62 -9.15
N ARG A 90 -4.04 12.39 -8.73
CA ARG A 90 -3.61 12.69 -7.35
C ARG A 90 -3.52 14.20 -7.14
N LEU A 91 -2.98 14.93 -8.12
CA LEU A 91 -2.86 16.40 -8.09
C LEU A 91 -4.23 17.09 -8.15
N ASP A 92 -5.15 16.63 -8.99
CA ASP A 92 -6.53 17.13 -9.08
C ASP A 92 -7.26 16.97 -7.74
N ALA A 93 -7.06 15.83 -7.06
CA ALA A 93 -7.60 15.62 -5.73
C ALA A 93 -6.95 16.56 -4.70
N ALA A 94 -5.65 16.82 -4.79
CA ALA A 94 -4.95 17.75 -3.90
C ALA A 94 -5.46 19.18 -4.07
N GLN A 95 -5.59 19.63 -5.33
CA GLN A 95 -6.21 20.90 -5.69
C GLN A 95 -7.63 21.01 -5.10
N THR A 96 -8.47 19.98 -5.29
CA THR A 96 -9.85 19.99 -4.78
C THR A 96 -9.89 20.16 -3.26
N LEU A 97 -8.99 19.48 -2.52
CA LEU A 97 -8.91 19.62 -1.06
C LEU A 97 -8.42 21.01 -0.65
N TYR A 98 -7.47 21.58 -1.39
CA TYR A 98 -6.96 22.93 -1.13
C TYR A 98 -8.05 23.97 -1.38
N GLU A 99 -8.73 23.93 -2.52
CA GLU A 99 -9.81 24.86 -2.89
C GLU A 99 -11.01 24.81 -1.93
N SER A 100 -11.28 23.62 -1.37
CA SER A 100 -12.34 23.45 -0.37
C SER A 100 -11.90 23.77 1.07
N GLY A 101 -10.66 24.21 1.28
CA GLY A 101 -10.10 24.54 2.60
C GLY A 101 -9.83 23.33 3.49
N LYS A 102 -9.93 22.11 2.96
CA LYS A 102 -9.66 20.86 3.69
C LYS A 102 -8.20 20.67 4.03
N VAL A 103 -7.32 21.29 3.24
CA VAL A 103 -5.89 21.39 3.51
C VAL A 103 -5.39 22.80 3.23
N GLN A 104 -4.33 23.21 3.91
CA GLN A 104 -3.73 24.54 3.75
C GLN A 104 -2.42 24.48 2.94
N VAL A 105 -1.73 23.34 2.94
CA VAL A 105 -0.47 23.15 2.20
C VAL A 105 -0.49 21.83 1.44
N ILE A 106 0.13 21.79 0.27
CA ILE A 106 0.32 20.58 -0.52
C ILE A 106 1.82 20.24 -0.52
N LEU A 107 2.19 19.12 0.11
CA LEU A 107 3.53 18.55 0.02
C LEU A 107 3.55 17.50 -1.09
N VAL A 108 4.31 17.76 -2.15
CA VAL A 108 4.49 16.83 -3.28
C VAL A 108 5.80 16.07 -3.10
N SER A 109 5.75 14.73 -3.03
CA SER A 109 6.93 13.89 -2.81
C SER A 109 7.12 12.89 -3.94
N GLY A 110 8.28 12.95 -4.57
CA GLY A 110 8.65 12.12 -5.71
C GLY A 110 10.16 11.96 -5.83
N ASP A 111 10.57 11.27 -6.90
CA ASP A 111 11.96 10.99 -7.24
C ASP A 111 12.45 12.02 -8.26
N SER A 112 13.63 12.59 -8.01
CA SER A 112 14.42 13.36 -8.99
C SER A 112 15.81 12.77 -9.24
N GLY A 113 15.97 11.47 -9.00
CA GLY A 113 17.25 10.76 -8.97
C GLY A 113 17.87 10.48 -10.35
N SER A 114 17.18 10.79 -11.45
CA SER A 114 17.70 10.61 -12.81
C SER A 114 17.68 11.92 -13.62
N ILE A 115 18.73 12.12 -14.42
CA ILE A 115 18.88 13.30 -15.28
C ILE A 115 17.69 13.38 -16.24
N GLY A 116 16.92 14.48 -16.15
CA GLY A 116 15.73 14.70 -16.99
C GLY A 116 14.42 14.16 -16.41
N HIS A 117 14.42 13.65 -15.18
CA HIS A 117 13.19 13.28 -14.45
C HIS A 117 13.11 14.11 -13.17
N ASP A 118 12.35 15.20 -13.21
CA ASP A 118 12.05 16.02 -12.04
C ASP A 118 10.55 15.98 -11.77
N GLU A 119 10.11 14.91 -11.11
CA GLU A 119 8.71 14.68 -10.83
C GLU A 119 8.11 15.73 -9.88
N PRO A 120 8.75 16.11 -8.74
CA PRO A 120 8.22 17.14 -7.85
C PRO A 120 8.03 18.50 -8.51
N THR A 121 8.97 18.93 -9.37
CA THR A 121 8.82 20.20 -10.09
C THR A 121 7.63 20.14 -11.07
N ALA A 122 7.46 19.03 -11.80
CA ALA A 122 6.30 18.87 -12.68
C ALA A 122 4.96 18.81 -11.92
N MET A 123 4.94 18.26 -10.70
CA MET A 123 3.78 18.27 -9.81
C MET A 123 3.45 19.68 -9.32
N HIS A 124 4.46 20.44 -8.92
CA HIS A 124 4.34 21.83 -8.52
C HIS A 124 3.77 22.69 -9.64
N ASP A 125 4.38 22.64 -10.83
CA ASP A 125 3.98 23.45 -11.97
C ASP A 125 2.54 23.15 -12.41
N TYR A 126 2.13 21.89 -12.31
CA TYR A 126 0.74 21.48 -12.57
C TYR A 126 -0.24 22.13 -11.59
N LEU A 127 0.05 22.11 -10.29
CA LEU A 127 -0.81 22.69 -9.26
C LEU A 127 -0.88 24.22 -9.36
N VAL A 128 0.26 24.86 -9.65
CA VAL A 128 0.32 26.31 -9.86
C VAL A 128 -0.47 26.71 -11.11
N ALA A 129 -0.33 25.97 -12.21
CA ALA A 129 -1.14 26.18 -13.42
C ALA A 129 -2.65 25.95 -13.16
N ALA A 130 -2.99 25.11 -12.19
CA ALA A 130 -4.35 24.86 -11.76
C ALA A 130 -4.90 25.90 -10.76
N GLY A 131 -4.09 26.89 -10.35
CA GLY A 131 -4.51 28.01 -9.51
C GLY A 131 -4.13 27.91 -8.04
N VAL A 132 -3.39 26.88 -7.62
CA VAL A 132 -2.82 26.81 -6.27
C VAL A 132 -1.66 27.82 -6.16
N PRO A 133 -1.62 28.69 -5.14
CA PRO A 133 -0.50 29.62 -4.95
C PRO A 133 0.84 28.87 -4.82
N THR A 134 1.89 29.39 -5.45
CA THR A 134 3.25 28.82 -5.38
C THR A 134 3.71 28.57 -3.94
N GLY A 135 3.44 29.51 -3.02
CA GLY A 135 3.81 29.38 -1.61
C GLY A 135 3.08 28.26 -0.86
N ALA A 136 1.97 27.74 -1.37
CA ALA A 136 1.21 26.65 -0.77
C ALA A 136 1.67 25.25 -1.23
N VAL A 137 2.63 25.16 -2.16
CA VAL A 137 3.13 23.89 -2.68
C VAL A 137 4.59 23.70 -2.31
N VAL A 138 4.88 22.67 -1.52
CA VAL A 138 6.23 22.34 -1.04
C VAL A 138 6.72 21.07 -1.74
N LEU A 139 7.98 21.05 -2.14
CA LEU A 139 8.57 19.99 -2.96
C LEU A 139 9.50 19.10 -2.12
N ASP A 140 9.29 17.79 -2.20
CA ASP A 140 10.20 16.78 -1.67
C ASP A 140 10.79 15.93 -2.82
N TYR A 141 12.09 16.10 -3.03
CA TYR A 141 12.86 15.48 -4.12
C TYR A 141 13.44 14.08 -3.83
N ALA A 142 13.28 13.59 -2.61
CA ALA A 142 13.87 12.32 -2.17
C ALA A 142 12.83 11.28 -1.71
N GLY A 143 11.64 11.32 -2.31
CA GLY A 143 10.57 10.34 -2.13
C GLY A 143 10.77 9.06 -2.96
N PHE A 144 11.88 8.34 -2.76
CA PHE A 144 12.25 7.18 -3.59
C PHE A 144 11.36 5.95 -3.40
N ASP A 145 10.79 5.77 -2.21
CA ASP A 145 9.75 4.79 -1.95
C ASP A 145 8.71 5.32 -0.96
N THR A 146 7.65 4.54 -0.75
CA THR A 146 6.54 4.95 0.11
C THR A 146 6.98 5.28 1.55
N HIS A 147 7.94 4.53 2.09
CA HIS A 147 8.42 4.73 3.46
C HIS A 147 9.32 5.95 3.53
N ASP A 148 10.18 6.16 2.53
CA ASP A 148 11.03 7.34 2.41
C ASP A 148 10.18 8.62 2.38
N THR A 149 9.15 8.69 1.52
CA THR A 149 8.19 9.81 1.50
C THR A 149 7.59 10.08 2.88
N CYS A 150 7.11 9.03 3.57
CA CYS A 150 6.44 9.19 4.86
C CYS A 150 7.39 9.65 5.98
N VAL A 151 8.58 9.05 6.08
CA VAL A 151 9.57 9.42 7.10
C VAL A 151 10.13 10.80 6.85
N ARG A 152 10.37 11.18 5.59
CA ARG A 152 10.81 12.53 5.24
C ARG A 152 9.71 13.55 5.53
N ALA A 153 8.46 13.31 5.15
CA ALA A 153 7.35 14.20 5.48
C ALA A 153 7.31 14.53 6.98
N HIS A 154 7.49 13.53 7.85
CA HIS A 154 7.53 13.76 9.30
C HIS A 154 8.83 14.42 9.77
N ARG A 155 10.00 13.85 9.46
CA ARG A 155 11.28 14.24 10.07
C ARG A 155 11.96 15.45 9.41
N VAL A 156 11.72 15.64 8.12
CA VAL A 156 12.32 16.72 7.32
C VAL A 156 11.39 17.91 7.26
N PHE A 157 10.13 17.66 6.93
CA PHE A 157 9.14 18.71 6.70
C PHE A 157 8.20 18.93 7.90
N GLY A 158 8.43 18.26 9.03
CA GLY A 158 7.66 18.46 10.27
C GLY A 158 6.16 18.26 10.12
N VAL A 159 5.74 17.33 9.26
CA VAL A 159 4.33 17.00 9.04
C VAL A 159 3.86 16.01 10.11
N ASP A 160 2.98 16.47 11.00
CA ASP A 160 2.41 15.63 12.06
C ASP A 160 0.99 15.13 11.74
N ALA A 161 0.28 15.75 10.81
CA ALA A 161 -1.04 15.33 10.34
C ALA A 161 -1.20 15.59 8.84
N ALA A 162 -1.78 14.64 8.09
CA ALA A 162 -1.93 14.79 6.65
C ALA A 162 -3.06 13.97 6.03
N VAL A 163 -3.59 14.48 4.92
CA VAL A 163 -4.36 13.68 3.95
C VAL A 163 -3.40 13.09 2.91
N VAL A 164 -3.23 11.78 2.94
CA VAL A 164 -2.40 11.00 2.00
C VAL A 164 -3.17 10.76 0.70
N LEU A 165 -2.60 11.22 -0.41
CA LEU A 165 -3.17 11.10 -1.76
C LEU A 165 -2.34 10.15 -2.62
N THR A 166 -2.95 9.03 -3.00
CA THR A 166 -2.37 8.05 -3.93
C THR A 166 -3.46 7.22 -4.61
N GLN A 167 -3.12 6.18 -5.38
CA GLN A 167 -4.13 5.33 -6.02
C GLN A 167 -4.85 4.37 -5.04
N ASP A 168 -6.09 4.02 -5.39
CA ASP A 168 -6.98 3.09 -4.68
C ASP A 168 -6.35 1.74 -4.28
N TYR A 169 -5.48 1.17 -5.13
CA TYR A 169 -4.80 -0.08 -4.83
C TYR A 169 -3.67 0.10 -3.81
N HIS A 170 -3.05 1.28 -3.77
CA HIS A 170 -1.85 1.59 -2.98
C HIS A 170 -2.15 2.26 -1.62
N VAL A 171 -3.26 3.01 -1.52
CA VAL A 171 -3.53 3.92 -0.40
C VAL A 171 -3.47 3.26 0.98
N ARG A 172 -3.91 2.01 1.13
CA ARG A 172 -3.82 1.30 2.43
C ARG A 172 -2.39 1.21 2.96
N ARG A 173 -1.45 0.82 2.09
CA ARG A 173 -0.04 0.68 2.46
C ARG A 173 0.63 2.04 2.69
N ALA A 174 0.28 3.06 1.90
CA ALA A 174 0.78 4.41 2.10
C ALA A 174 0.35 4.99 3.45
N VAL A 175 -0.95 4.87 3.78
CA VAL A 175 -1.49 5.26 5.08
C VAL A 175 -0.81 4.51 6.23
N PHE A 176 -0.65 3.20 6.12
CA PHE A 176 0.08 2.42 7.13
C PHE A 176 1.51 2.95 7.34
N SER A 177 2.24 3.21 6.25
CA SER A 177 3.64 3.66 6.31
C SER A 177 3.75 5.04 6.96
N CYS A 178 2.82 5.95 6.62
CA CYS A 178 2.83 7.31 7.17
C CYS A 178 2.36 7.34 8.64
N SER A 179 1.38 6.52 9.01
CA SER A 179 1.04 6.30 10.43
C SER A 179 2.24 5.74 11.21
N ALA A 180 2.99 4.78 10.64
CA ALA A 180 4.17 4.21 11.28
C ALA A 180 5.33 5.22 11.39
N ALA A 181 5.40 6.19 10.49
CA ALA A 181 6.37 7.29 10.52
C ALA A 181 6.05 8.36 11.59
N GLY A 182 4.85 8.34 12.20
CA GLY A 182 4.44 9.29 13.23
C GLY A 182 3.36 10.29 12.80
N ILE A 183 2.81 10.17 11.59
CA ILE A 183 1.82 11.10 11.04
C ILE A 183 0.40 10.66 11.39
N ASP A 184 -0.46 11.56 11.85
CA ASP A 184 -1.91 11.34 11.91
C ASP A 184 -2.51 11.42 10.50
N THR A 185 -2.80 10.26 9.93
CA THR A 185 -3.13 10.14 8.51
C THR A 185 -4.60 9.86 8.26
N GLN A 186 -5.15 10.54 7.24
CA GLN A 186 -6.33 10.08 6.49
C GLN A 186 -5.90 9.75 5.07
N GLY A 187 -6.50 8.74 4.43
CA GLY A 187 -6.11 8.34 3.08
C GLY A 187 -7.23 8.49 2.07
N ILE A 188 -6.96 9.10 0.91
CA ILE A 188 -7.86 9.09 -0.24
C ILE A 188 -7.20 8.34 -1.39
N GLY A 189 -7.82 7.23 -1.79
CA GLY A 189 -7.41 6.45 -2.95
C GLY A 189 -8.10 6.96 -4.21
N VAL A 190 -7.37 7.68 -5.07
CA VAL A 190 -7.91 8.11 -6.37
C VAL A 190 -7.99 6.93 -7.34
N SER A 191 -8.97 6.99 -8.24
CA SER A 191 -9.28 5.89 -9.15
C SER A 191 -8.09 5.47 -10.02
N SER A 192 -7.90 4.16 -10.18
CA SER A 192 -7.01 3.54 -11.16
C SER A 192 -7.74 3.05 -12.44
N ALA A 193 -9.00 3.44 -12.67
CA ALA A 193 -9.90 2.83 -13.65
C ALA A 193 -9.57 3.01 -15.16
N SER A 194 -8.41 3.57 -15.52
CA SER A 194 -7.95 3.78 -16.91
C SER A 194 -6.83 2.84 -17.33
N VAL A 195 -6.62 1.75 -16.59
CA VAL A 195 -5.53 0.80 -16.78
C VAL A 195 -6.05 -0.43 -17.49
N ARG A 196 -5.22 -1.08 -18.31
CA ARG A 196 -5.55 -2.41 -18.83
C ARG A 196 -5.72 -3.40 -17.67
N PRO A 197 -6.73 -4.29 -17.67
CA PRO A 197 -7.00 -5.17 -16.54
C PRO A 197 -5.78 -5.97 -16.04
N GLU A 198 -4.89 -6.39 -16.95
CA GLU A 198 -3.66 -7.10 -16.59
C GLU A 198 -2.68 -6.25 -15.77
N GLN A 199 -2.49 -4.97 -16.12
CA GLN A 199 -1.60 -4.06 -15.41
C GLN A 199 -2.15 -3.72 -14.02
N LEU A 200 -3.47 -3.52 -13.90
CA LEU A 200 -4.12 -3.31 -12.60
C LEU A 200 -3.93 -4.53 -11.69
N THR A 201 -4.05 -5.73 -12.26
CA THR A 201 -3.81 -6.98 -11.53
C THR A 201 -2.36 -7.06 -11.06
N GLN A 202 -1.39 -6.74 -11.92
CA GLN A 202 0.02 -6.71 -11.55
C GLN A 202 0.31 -5.72 -10.40
N TRP A 203 -0.29 -4.53 -10.43
CA TRP A 203 -0.12 -3.55 -9.34
C TRP A 203 -0.72 -4.05 -8.03
N ARG A 204 -1.93 -4.62 -8.06
CA ARG A 204 -2.55 -5.23 -6.87
C ARG A 204 -1.72 -6.39 -6.32
N LEU A 205 -1.12 -7.20 -7.19
CA LEU A 205 -0.22 -8.28 -6.78
C LEU A 205 1.06 -7.73 -6.14
N ARG A 206 1.62 -6.63 -6.67
CA ARG A 206 2.80 -5.97 -6.11
C ARG A 206 2.56 -5.46 -4.68
N GLU A 207 1.32 -5.14 -4.32
CA GLU A 207 1.00 -4.71 -2.96
C GLU A 207 1.20 -5.80 -1.91
N VAL A 208 1.22 -7.09 -2.27
CA VAL A 208 1.50 -8.17 -1.33
C VAL A 208 2.96 -8.10 -0.82
N PRO A 209 4.01 -8.26 -1.65
CA PRO A 209 5.39 -8.13 -1.20
C PRO A 209 5.69 -6.73 -0.66
N ALA A 210 5.09 -5.68 -1.24
CA ALA A 210 5.27 -4.32 -0.74
C ALA A 210 4.67 -4.12 0.65
N SER A 211 3.57 -4.79 1.01
CA SER A 211 3.00 -4.73 2.37
C SER A 211 3.90 -5.39 3.39
N TYR A 212 4.55 -6.52 3.04
CA TYR A 212 5.56 -7.12 3.94
C TYR A 212 6.75 -6.18 4.14
N LYS A 213 7.23 -5.53 3.07
CA LYS A 213 8.28 -4.51 3.18
C LYS A 213 7.84 -3.37 4.10
N ALA A 214 6.64 -2.82 3.90
CA ALA A 214 6.12 -1.72 4.72
C ALA A 214 5.98 -2.12 6.20
N TRP A 215 5.47 -3.33 6.48
CA TRP A 215 5.42 -3.87 7.83
C TRP A 215 6.82 -3.93 8.47
N TRP A 216 7.81 -4.44 7.73
CA TRP A 216 9.18 -4.54 8.22
C TRP A 216 9.84 -3.17 8.44
N ASP A 217 9.68 -2.24 7.48
CA ASP A 217 10.20 -0.88 7.59
C ASP A 217 9.58 -0.14 8.78
N GLY A 218 8.26 -0.29 9.00
CA GLY A 218 7.55 0.30 10.13
C GLY A 218 7.99 -0.27 11.48
N LEU A 219 8.35 -1.56 11.55
CA LEU A 219 8.89 -2.16 12.78
C LEU A 219 10.34 -1.76 13.06
N THR A 220 11.16 -1.65 12.01
CA THR A 220 12.59 -1.38 12.15
C THR A 220 12.92 0.11 12.20
N GLY A 221 12.00 0.97 11.75
CA GLY A 221 12.23 2.41 11.67
C GLY A 221 13.33 2.77 10.67
N ARG A 222 13.44 2.01 9.57
CA ARG A 222 14.49 2.19 8.54
C ARG A 222 14.62 3.66 8.14
N ASP A 223 15.84 4.18 8.10
CA ASP A 223 16.06 5.54 7.60
C ASP A 223 15.87 5.62 6.07
N PRO A 224 15.40 6.78 5.55
CA PRO A 224 15.28 7.00 4.11
C PRO A 224 16.63 6.88 3.39
N VAL A 225 16.61 6.56 2.10
CA VAL A 225 17.82 6.54 1.27
C VAL A 225 18.54 7.89 1.33
N TYR A 226 17.77 8.98 1.32
CA TYR A 226 18.27 10.32 1.59
C TYR A 226 17.34 11.03 2.57
N LEU A 227 17.81 11.27 3.80
CA LEU A 227 17.05 12.03 4.79
C LEU A 227 17.20 13.54 4.61
N GLY A 228 18.38 14.05 4.26
CA GLY A 228 18.61 15.50 4.16
C GLY A 228 18.47 16.26 5.49
N PRO A 229 18.72 17.58 5.49
CA PRO A 229 18.48 18.44 6.65
C PRO A 229 16.98 18.69 6.85
N ALA A 230 16.59 19.23 8.01
CA ALA A 230 15.23 19.73 8.22
C ALA A 230 14.94 20.93 7.31
N GLU A 231 13.71 21.00 6.79
CA GLU A 231 13.22 22.04 5.90
C GLU A 231 11.98 22.70 6.49
N THR A 232 11.87 24.03 6.35
CA THR A 232 10.77 24.82 6.95
C THR A 232 9.64 25.13 5.99
N GLY A 233 9.73 24.68 4.73
CA GLY A 233 8.79 25.09 3.67
C GLY A 233 7.32 24.82 4.02
N VAL A 234 7.02 23.71 4.68
CA VAL A 234 5.65 23.41 5.15
C VAL A 234 5.23 24.37 6.26
N GLN A 235 6.08 24.62 7.25
CA GLN A 235 5.76 25.50 8.38
C GLN A 235 5.61 26.95 7.95
N ASP A 236 6.43 27.40 7.00
CA ASP A 236 6.36 28.75 6.45
C ASP A 236 5.07 28.91 5.63
N ALA A 237 4.72 27.95 4.77
CA ALA A 237 3.46 27.93 4.04
C ALA A 237 2.21 27.89 4.96
N LEU A 238 2.28 27.14 6.06
CA LEU A 238 1.20 27.08 7.07
C LEU A 238 1.02 28.39 7.85
N ARG A 239 2.06 29.23 7.94
CA ARG A 239 1.96 30.55 8.61
C ARG A 239 1.34 31.61 7.70
N ASP A 240 1.47 31.44 6.40
CA ASP A 240 1.04 32.40 5.38
C ASP A 240 -0.35 32.08 4.79
N SER A 241 -1.02 31.02 5.27
CA SER A 241 -2.33 30.53 4.79
C SER A 241 -3.54 31.09 5.54
#